data_AF-A0A537D3T2-F1
#
_entry.id   AF-A0A537D3T2-F1
#
_cell.length_a   1.000
_cell.length_b   1.000
_cell.length_c   1.000
_cell.angle_alpha   90.00
_cell.angle_beta   90.00
_cell.angle_gamma   90.00
#
_symmetry.space_group_name_H-M   'P 1'
#
loop_
_entity.id
_entity.type
_entity.pdbx_description
1 polymer ?
#
loop_
_entity_poly.entity_id
_entity_poly.type
_entity_poly.pdbx_seq_one_letter_code
_entity_poly.pdbx_strand_id
1 'polypeptide(L)'
;MRTIRGLVRYFNSKRILMPFGAAALLATATAAWAVAPTSVFEIDGDVLDDPTNTTADWNTLNGDCSAPGGGSVGSAGGSNTRTCIASEDPPRIFTQGGSKDPLDISQWHWKPADTVPDKDTITHGYAASYTATPGAAAISSGNKVVVMGGDRFAVNGDANIGAWFFQQNVTLNSNGTFSGVHVNHDVFLVSAFVNGGGTAVLTAYEWDNSCLKGVKSPPPGQCAETNLRLLGSSNTSAITNSSPISNEIWSYLAKFGGSTNTIPVGGFFEGGADLTALFAASGAGDVPCFSSFMLETRSSQEPSAVLKD
;
A
#
# COMPACT_ATOMS: atom_id res chain seq x y z
N MET A 1 -75.34 -2.29 -35.33
CA MET A 1 -75.66 -3.13 -34.15
C MET A 1 -74.68 -4.30 -34.16
N ARG A 2 -73.66 -4.30 -33.25
CA ARG A 2 -72.75 -5.42 -32.87
C ARG A 2 -71.89 -6.06 -34.01
N THR A 3 -70.61 -6.44 -33.91
CA THR A 3 -69.61 -6.68 -32.85
C THR A 3 -68.26 -6.93 -33.58
N ILE A 4 -67.16 -6.24 -33.24
CA ILE A 4 -65.99 -6.69 -32.44
C ILE A 4 -65.02 -7.72 -33.11
N ARG A 5 -63.82 -7.18 -33.41
CA ARG A 5 -62.41 -7.64 -33.24
C ARG A 5 -61.90 -9.00 -33.74
N GLY A 6 -60.72 -8.94 -34.37
CA GLY A 6 -59.70 -10.00 -34.34
C GLY A 6 -58.46 -9.69 -35.20
N LEU A 7 -57.38 -9.19 -34.60
CA LEU A 7 -56.06 -8.99 -35.22
C LEU A 7 -55.28 -10.32 -35.24
N VAL A 8 -54.71 -10.70 -36.38
CA VAL A 8 -53.51 -11.57 -36.44
C VAL A 8 -52.62 -11.01 -37.55
N ARG A 9 -51.45 -10.45 -37.18
CA ARG A 9 -50.39 -10.10 -38.14
C ARG A 9 -49.40 -11.27 -38.22
N TYR A 10 -49.36 -11.87 -39.41
CA TYR A 10 -48.34 -12.81 -39.85
C TYR A 10 -47.12 -12.00 -40.30
N PHE A 11 -45.93 -12.24 -39.77
CA PHE A 11 -44.69 -11.82 -40.44
C PHE A 11 -43.75 -13.01 -40.54
N ASN A 12 -43.62 -13.49 -41.77
CA ASN A 12 -42.72 -14.55 -42.15
C ASN A 12 -41.46 -13.94 -42.80
N SER A 13 -40.35 -14.58 -42.47
CA SER A 13 -38.94 -14.35 -42.82
C SER A 13 -38.62 -13.70 -44.17
N LYS A 14 -37.60 -12.83 -44.20
CA LYS A 14 -36.44 -12.96 -45.12
C LYS A 14 -35.16 -12.44 -44.46
N ARG A 15 -34.14 -13.31 -44.51
CA ARG A 15 -32.77 -13.14 -44.03
C ARG A 15 -32.02 -12.06 -44.82
N ILE A 16 -31.31 -11.18 -44.12
CA ILE A 16 -30.22 -10.37 -44.67
C ILE A 16 -28.96 -10.76 -43.87
N LEU A 17 -28.04 -11.47 -44.51
CA LEU A 17 -26.68 -11.67 -44.01
C LEU A 17 -25.92 -10.37 -44.18
N MET A 18 -25.47 -9.78 -43.07
CA MET A 18 -24.41 -8.78 -43.05
C MET A 18 -23.19 -9.42 -42.36
N PRO A 19 -22.00 -9.43 -42.98
CA PRO A 19 -20.80 -9.85 -42.27
C PRO A 19 -20.42 -8.74 -41.29
N PHE A 20 -20.73 -8.91 -40.02
CA PHE A 20 -20.09 -8.13 -38.97
C PHE A 20 -18.63 -8.59 -38.89
N GLY A 21 -17.75 -7.86 -39.57
CA GLY A 21 -16.33 -7.92 -39.28
C GLY A 21 -16.11 -7.41 -37.86
N ALA A 22 -16.05 -8.33 -36.90
CA ALA A 22 -15.56 -8.03 -35.57
C ALA A 22 -14.05 -7.77 -35.68
N ALA A 23 -13.68 -6.51 -35.87
CA ALA A 23 -12.33 -6.07 -35.57
C ALA A 23 -12.17 -6.21 -34.05
N ALA A 24 -11.60 -7.34 -33.62
CA ALA A 24 -11.10 -7.48 -32.28
C ALA A 24 -9.96 -6.46 -32.14
N LEU A 25 -10.29 -5.28 -31.61
CA LEU A 25 -9.31 -4.40 -30.99
C LEU A 25 -8.72 -5.20 -29.83
N LEU A 26 -7.63 -5.91 -30.12
CA LEU A 26 -6.70 -6.37 -29.10
C LEU A 26 -6.17 -5.09 -28.45
N ALA A 27 -6.86 -4.63 -27.41
CA ALA A 27 -6.25 -3.74 -26.44
C ALA A 27 -5.17 -4.60 -25.76
N THR A 28 -3.97 -4.58 -26.32
CA THR A 28 -2.79 -4.91 -25.55
C THR A 28 -2.80 -3.93 -24.40
N ALA A 29 -3.25 -4.38 -23.23
CA ALA A 29 -2.85 -3.74 -21.99
C ALA A 29 -1.32 -3.80 -22.05
N THR A 30 -0.70 -2.70 -22.45
CA THR A 30 0.71 -2.52 -22.18
C THR A 30 0.79 -2.65 -20.68
N ALA A 31 1.36 -3.76 -20.20
CA ALA A 31 1.91 -3.79 -18.86
C ALA A 31 2.80 -2.55 -18.81
N ALA A 32 2.33 -1.52 -18.13
CA ALA A 32 3.20 -0.42 -17.78
C ALA A 32 4.33 -1.10 -17.04
N TRP A 33 5.55 -0.92 -17.54
CA TRP A 33 6.73 -1.44 -16.88
C TRP A 33 6.73 -0.79 -15.50
N ALA A 34 6.26 -1.53 -14.49
CA ALA A 34 6.92 -1.52 -13.22
C ALA A 34 8.42 -1.73 -13.58
N VAL A 35 9.41 -1.05 -13.01
CA VAL A 35 9.51 -0.94 -11.57
C VAL A 35 10.65 0.03 -11.23
N ALA A 36 10.33 1.27 -10.85
CA ALA A 36 11.36 2.13 -10.26
C ALA A 36 11.80 1.56 -8.88
N PRO A 37 10.89 1.12 -7.99
CA PRO A 37 11.28 0.59 -6.67
C PRO A 37 12.02 -0.76 -6.71
N THR A 38 11.70 -1.69 -7.63
CA THR A 38 12.43 -3.00 -7.65
C THR A 38 13.83 -2.92 -8.22
N SER A 39 14.28 -1.75 -8.64
CA SER A 39 15.66 -1.54 -9.05
C SER A 39 16.60 -1.33 -7.85
N VAL A 40 16.05 -1.06 -6.65
CA VAL A 40 16.82 -0.79 -5.43
C VAL A 40 16.55 -1.77 -4.29
N PHE A 41 15.44 -2.51 -4.35
CA PHE A 41 14.97 -3.43 -3.32
C PHE A 41 14.09 -4.51 -3.94
N GLU A 42 14.05 -5.71 -3.40
CA GLU A 42 13.21 -6.79 -3.96
C GLU A 42 11.74 -6.58 -3.57
N ILE A 43 10.83 -6.73 -4.54
CA ILE A 43 9.36 -6.64 -4.33
C ILE A 43 8.72 -7.72 -5.20
N ASP A 44 8.87 -8.97 -4.78
CA ASP A 44 8.51 -10.19 -5.52
C ASP A 44 7.64 -11.19 -4.72
N GLY A 45 7.34 -10.88 -3.46
CA GLY A 45 6.45 -11.62 -2.60
C GLY A 45 7.15 -12.70 -1.77
N ASP A 46 8.46 -12.61 -1.56
CA ASP A 46 9.15 -13.37 -0.53
C ASP A 46 9.98 -12.49 0.44
N VAL A 47 11.02 -13.03 1.07
CA VAL A 47 11.81 -12.33 2.10
C VAL A 47 13.31 -12.57 1.94
N LEU A 48 13.74 -13.30 0.90
CA LEU A 48 15.13 -13.67 0.67
C LEU A 48 15.70 -12.96 -0.54
N ASP A 49 16.87 -12.37 -0.33
CA ASP A 49 17.72 -11.88 -1.41
C ASP A 49 17.85 -12.91 -2.56
N ASP A 50 17.40 -12.55 -3.76
CA ASP A 50 17.57 -13.35 -4.96
C ASP A 50 19.07 -13.39 -5.32
N PRO A 51 19.69 -14.59 -5.35
CA PRO A 51 21.12 -14.73 -5.63
C PRO A 51 21.54 -14.27 -7.04
N THR A 52 20.59 -13.97 -7.92
CA THR A 52 20.83 -13.49 -9.28
C THR A 52 20.98 -11.97 -9.39
N ASN A 53 20.69 -11.23 -8.31
CA ASN A 53 20.89 -9.78 -8.27
C ASN A 53 21.62 -9.35 -6.98
N THR A 54 21.70 -8.04 -6.73
CA THR A 54 22.39 -7.47 -5.56
C THR A 54 21.49 -6.58 -4.70
N THR A 55 20.19 -6.55 -4.99
CA THR A 55 19.21 -5.86 -4.17
C THR A 55 18.95 -6.70 -2.92
N ALA A 56 18.68 -6.01 -1.81
CA ALA A 56 18.33 -6.68 -0.56
C ALA A 56 16.82 -6.96 -0.53
N ASP A 57 16.45 -7.91 0.30
CA ASP A 57 15.09 -8.19 0.71
C ASP A 57 14.94 -8.06 2.24
N TRP A 58 13.75 -8.33 2.77
CA TRP A 58 13.36 -8.04 4.13
C TRP A 58 14.14 -8.84 5.17
N ASN A 59 14.58 -10.07 4.92
CA ASN A 59 15.43 -10.77 5.88
C ASN A 59 16.75 -10.01 6.12
N THR A 60 17.33 -9.46 5.06
CA THR A 60 18.54 -8.66 5.17
C THR A 60 18.30 -7.41 6.00
N LEU A 61 17.15 -6.73 5.85
CA LEU A 61 16.87 -5.50 6.60
C LEU A 61 16.36 -5.73 8.03
N ASN A 62 15.39 -6.63 8.16
CA ASN A 62 14.60 -6.84 9.37
C ASN A 62 15.31 -7.75 10.37
N GLY A 63 16.19 -8.65 9.93
CA GLY A 63 16.83 -9.59 10.84
C GLY A 63 15.83 -10.24 11.80
N ASP A 64 16.11 -10.18 13.10
CA ASP A 64 15.22 -10.72 14.14
C ASP A 64 14.09 -9.76 14.58
N CYS A 65 14.05 -8.54 14.01
CA CYS A 65 13.12 -7.46 14.36
C CYS A 65 13.06 -7.11 15.87
N SER A 66 14.08 -7.46 16.65
CA SER A 66 14.10 -7.21 18.11
C SER A 66 14.30 -5.74 18.48
N ALA A 67 14.72 -4.91 17.50
CA ALA A 67 14.83 -3.47 17.62
C ALA A 67 14.64 -2.81 16.24
N PRO A 68 14.25 -1.51 16.20
CA PRO A 68 14.21 -0.74 14.96
C PRO A 68 15.54 -0.85 14.20
N GLY A 69 15.46 -1.28 12.93
CA GLY A 69 16.63 -1.52 12.09
C GLY A 69 17.15 -2.97 12.09
N GLY A 70 16.38 -3.88 12.66
CA GLY A 70 16.54 -5.32 12.50
C GLY A 70 17.41 -6.02 13.53
N GLY A 71 17.51 -5.43 14.73
CA GLY A 71 18.22 -6.01 15.86
C GLY A 71 19.70 -6.29 15.58
N SER A 72 20.22 -7.40 16.10
CA SER A 72 21.65 -7.72 16.03
C SER A 72 22.07 -8.42 14.74
N VAL A 73 21.10 -8.93 13.96
CA VAL A 73 21.35 -9.76 12.78
C VAL A 73 20.93 -9.08 11.46
N GLY A 74 20.15 -8.01 11.52
CA GLY A 74 19.82 -7.19 10.37
C GLY A 74 21.01 -6.36 9.87
N SER A 75 20.98 -6.04 8.58
CA SER A 75 21.99 -5.27 7.85
C SER A 75 21.33 -4.16 7.04
N ALA A 76 22.12 -3.17 6.61
CA ALA A 76 21.59 -2.05 5.85
C ALA A 76 21.09 -2.43 4.46
N GLY A 77 21.63 -3.47 3.81
CA GLY A 77 21.18 -3.90 2.49
C GLY A 77 21.14 -2.76 1.46
N GLY A 78 22.04 -1.76 1.58
CA GLY A 78 22.05 -0.55 0.74
C GLY A 78 21.08 0.57 1.15
N SER A 79 20.23 0.38 2.16
CA SER A 79 19.32 1.41 2.66
C SER A 79 20.06 2.57 3.35
N ASN A 80 19.51 3.78 3.21
CA ASN A 80 19.95 4.96 3.95
C ASN A 80 19.47 4.91 5.42
N THR A 81 18.21 4.49 5.59
CA THR A 81 17.59 4.22 6.90
C THR A 81 16.58 3.09 6.72
N ARG A 82 16.34 2.35 7.80
CA ARG A 82 15.40 1.22 7.86
C ARG A 82 14.83 1.07 9.26
N THR A 83 13.64 0.52 9.36
CA THR A 83 12.99 0.18 10.62
C THR A 83 12.21 -1.12 10.49
N CYS A 84 12.12 -1.82 11.61
CA CYS A 84 11.31 -3.01 11.79
C CYS A 84 10.64 -2.89 13.15
N ILE A 85 9.31 -2.95 13.18
CA ILE A 85 8.51 -2.69 14.37
C ILE A 85 7.58 -3.88 14.56
N ALA A 86 7.80 -4.64 15.64
CA ALA A 86 6.87 -5.66 16.07
C ALA A 86 5.63 -5.04 16.73
N SER A 87 4.48 -5.65 16.50
CA SER A 87 3.23 -5.29 17.16
C SER A 87 3.33 -5.54 18.66
N GLU A 88 2.62 -4.71 19.44
CA GLU A 88 2.54 -4.87 20.89
C GLU A 88 1.50 -5.93 21.27
N ASP A 89 1.59 -6.48 22.49
CA ASP A 89 0.59 -7.38 23.05
C ASP A 89 0.01 -6.80 24.36
N PRO A 90 -1.27 -6.40 24.39
CA PRO A 90 -2.20 -6.35 23.26
C PRO A 90 -1.87 -5.21 22.27
N PRO A 91 -2.28 -5.30 21.00
CA PRO A 91 -2.06 -4.23 20.03
C PRO A 91 -2.82 -2.96 20.42
N ARG A 92 -2.39 -1.82 19.88
CA ARG A 92 -3.06 -0.53 20.04
C ARG A 92 -3.75 -0.18 18.74
N ILE A 93 -5.01 0.25 18.85
CA ILE A 93 -5.89 0.38 17.69
C ILE A 93 -6.43 1.78 17.58
N PHE A 94 -6.69 2.22 16.35
CA PHE A 94 -7.39 3.47 16.10
C PHE A 94 -8.81 3.40 16.64
N THR A 95 -9.27 4.54 17.18
CA THR A 95 -10.61 4.68 17.71
C THR A 95 -11.19 6.04 17.38
N GLN A 96 -12.50 6.18 17.61
CA GLN A 96 -13.30 7.36 17.26
C GLN A 96 -13.39 7.63 15.75
N GLY A 97 -14.36 8.44 15.34
CA GLY A 97 -14.63 8.71 13.92
C GLY A 97 -13.64 9.65 13.23
N GLY A 98 -12.74 10.29 14.01
CA GLY A 98 -11.71 11.22 13.54
C GLY A 98 -10.41 10.55 13.06
N SER A 99 -10.23 9.25 13.32
CA SER A 99 -9.06 8.49 12.87
C SER A 99 -9.21 8.12 11.39
N LYS A 100 -8.82 9.07 10.53
CA LYS A 100 -8.87 9.00 9.06
C LYS A 100 -7.72 9.81 8.46
N ASP A 101 -7.14 9.35 7.36
CA ASP A 101 -5.95 9.96 6.74
C ASP A 101 -6.11 11.42 6.27
N PRO A 102 -7.28 11.89 5.78
CA PRO A 102 -7.51 13.29 5.45
C PRO A 102 -7.54 14.23 6.67
N LEU A 103 -7.67 13.68 7.87
CA LEU A 103 -7.77 14.42 9.12
C LEU A 103 -6.40 14.45 9.79
N ASP A 104 -6.04 15.60 10.35
CA ASP A 104 -4.73 15.79 10.97
C ASP A 104 -4.53 14.82 12.15
N ILE A 105 -3.27 14.50 12.46
CA ILE A 105 -2.81 13.62 13.53
C ILE A 105 -3.43 14.00 14.88
N SER A 106 -3.66 15.31 15.09
CA SER A 106 -4.33 15.83 16.29
C SER A 106 -5.76 15.33 16.49
N GLN A 107 -6.41 14.80 15.45
CA GLN A 107 -7.74 14.21 15.49
C GLN A 107 -7.73 12.69 15.64
N TRP A 108 -6.56 12.07 15.55
CA TRP A 108 -6.41 10.64 15.70
C TRP A 108 -6.39 10.25 17.17
N HIS A 109 -7.01 9.12 17.45
CA HIS A 109 -7.10 8.55 18.79
C HIS A 109 -6.78 7.07 18.75
N TRP A 110 -6.17 6.59 19.83
CA TRP A 110 -5.87 5.18 20.00
C TRP A 110 -6.39 4.66 21.34
N LYS A 111 -6.59 3.35 21.42
CA LYS A 111 -6.84 2.63 22.68
C LYS A 111 -6.18 1.24 22.63
N PRO A 112 -5.92 0.61 23.79
CA PRO A 112 -5.60 -0.82 23.81
C PRO A 112 -6.73 -1.62 23.14
N ALA A 113 -6.37 -2.63 22.35
CA ALA A 113 -7.32 -3.44 21.62
C ALA A 113 -8.30 -4.15 22.57
N ASP A 114 -9.60 -3.96 22.29
CA ASP A 114 -10.69 -4.74 22.86
C ASP A 114 -11.47 -5.48 21.74
N THR A 115 -11.50 -4.91 20.53
CA THR A 115 -12.11 -5.49 19.33
C THR A 115 -11.39 -5.02 18.07
N VAL A 116 -10.55 -5.87 17.48
CA VAL A 116 -10.06 -5.71 16.10
C VAL A 116 -10.45 -6.98 15.35
N PRO A 117 -11.03 -6.88 14.15
CA PRO A 117 -11.11 -8.06 13.29
C PRO A 117 -9.70 -8.57 13.02
N ASP A 118 -9.43 -9.85 13.27
CA ASP A 118 -8.07 -10.41 13.16
C ASP A 118 -7.41 -10.15 11.80
N LYS A 119 -8.22 -9.97 10.74
CA LYS A 119 -7.76 -9.69 9.38
C LYS A 119 -7.11 -8.31 9.21
N ASP A 120 -7.38 -7.40 10.14
CA ASP A 120 -6.89 -6.02 10.14
C ASP A 120 -5.71 -5.86 11.13
N THR A 121 -5.35 -6.89 11.88
CA THR A 121 -4.24 -6.84 12.84
C THR A 121 -2.89 -7.05 12.14
N ILE A 122 -1.98 -6.09 12.31
CA ILE A 122 -0.59 -6.11 11.87
C ILE A 122 0.24 -6.82 12.93
N THR A 123 1.12 -7.74 12.52
CA THR A 123 2.10 -8.37 13.40
C THR A 123 3.43 -7.64 13.38
N HIS A 124 3.82 -7.10 12.23
CA HIS A 124 4.97 -6.22 12.11
C HIS A 124 4.79 -5.19 10.99
N GLY A 125 5.43 -4.04 11.13
CA GLY A 125 5.58 -3.06 10.07
C GLY A 125 7.05 -2.74 9.79
N TYR A 126 7.38 -2.59 8.52
CA TYR A 126 8.73 -2.36 8.04
C TYR A 126 8.77 -1.20 7.08
N ALA A 127 9.87 -0.47 7.09
CA ALA A 127 10.14 0.52 6.06
C ALA A 127 11.64 0.71 5.87
N ALA A 128 12.03 1.08 4.66
CA ALA A 128 13.37 1.52 4.37
C ALA A 128 13.37 2.61 3.29
N SER A 129 14.44 3.39 3.26
CA SER A 129 14.66 4.38 2.22
C SER A 129 15.98 4.14 1.50
N TYR A 130 15.98 4.48 0.23
CA TYR A 130 17.10 4.28 -0.67
C TYR A 130 17.35 5.56 -1.47
N THR A 131 18.62 5.74 -1.82
CA THR A 131 19.00 6.64 -2.90
C THR A 131 19.41 5.78 -4.06
N ALA A 132 18.66 5.86 -5.15
CA ALA A 132 18.88 5.02 -6.30
C ALA A 132 20.31 5.19 -6.83
N THR A 133 21.08 4.11 -6.81
CA THR A 133 22.32 4.02 -7.57
C THR A 133 21.99 3.58 -8.99
N PRO A 134 22.66 4.12 -10.02
CA PRO A 134 22.37 3.75 -11.39
C PRO A 134 22.72 2.27 -11.61
N GLY A 135 21.70 1.43 -11.79
CA GLY A 135 21.86 -0.03 -11.90
C GLY A 135 20.95 -0.73 -12.92
N ALA A 136 19.85 -0.10 -13.36
CA ALA A 136 19.00 -0.58 -14.45
C ALA A 136 18.19 0.58 -15.05
N ALA A 137 17.72 0.43 -16.30
CA ALA A 137 17.10 1.48 -17.13
C ALA A 137 15.77 2.09 -16.60
N ALA A 138 15.32 1.72 -15.39
CA ALA A 138 14.01 2.09 -14.85
C ALA A 138 14.02 3.19 -13.78
N ILE A 139 15.17 3.55 -13.20
CA ILE A 139 15.29 4.63 -12.20
C ILE A 139 16.46 5.57 -12.47
N SER A 140 16.29 6.86 -12.18
CA SER A 140 17.37 7.84 -12.32
C SER A 140 18.26 7.83 -11.07
N SER A 141 19.58 7.89 -11.28
CA SER A 141 20.56 8.02 -10.19
C SER A 141 20.22 9.21 -9.29
N GLY A 142 20.22 8.99 -7.97
CA GLY A 142 19.92 10.02 -6.99
C GLY A 142 18.44 10.14 -6.61
N ASN A 143 17.54 9.42 -7.29
CA ASN A 143 16.13 9.38 -6.91
C ASN A 143 15.96 8.83 -5.49
N LYS A 144 15.04 9.43 -4.74
CA LYS A 144 14.67 8.99 -3.39
C LYS A 144 13.54 7.97 -3.50
N VAL A 145 13.80 6.78 -2.99
CA VAL A 145 12.84 5.68 -2.99
C VAL A 145 12.52 5.32 -1.55
N VAL A 146 11.27 5.02 -1.28
CA VAL A 146 10.85 4.38 -0.03
C VAL A 146 10.24 3.01 -0.36
N VAL A 147 10.49 2.05 0.52
CA VAL A 147 9.84 0.74 0.54
C VAL A 147 9.17 0.53 1.88
N MET A 148 8.05 -0.16 1.87
CA MET A 148 7.24 -0.50 3.03
C MET A 148 6.88 -1.98 2.95
N GLY A 149 6.76 -2.61 4.10
CA GLY A 149 6.28 -3.97 4.19
C GLY A 149 5.60 -4.21 5.53
N GLY A 150 4.97 -5.35 5.65
CA GLY A 150 4.39 -5.78 6.91
C GLY A 150 3.65 -7.09 6.76
N ASP A 151 3.43 -7.76 7.88
CA ASP A 151 2.63 -8.97 7.93
C ASP A 151 1.38 -8.77 8.77
N ARG A 152 0.33 -9.50 8.39
CA ARG A 152 -0.96 -9.50 9.09
C ARG A 152 -1.20 -10.81 9.83
N PHE A 153 -1.96 -10.72 10.92
CA PHE A 153 -2.27 -11.82 11.83
C PHE A 153 -3.22 -12.87 11.23
N ALA A 154 -4.16 -12.45 10.38
CA ALA A 154 -5.09 -13.34 9.70
C ALA A 154 -5.37 -12.91 8.25
N VAL A 155 -5.59 -13.90 7.38
CA VAL A 155 -5.72 -13.70 5.91
C VAL A 155 -7.14 -13.78 5.36
N ASN A 156 -8.16 -13.69 6.21
CA ASN A 156 -9.55 -13.86 5.80
C ASN A 156 -10.15 -12.58 5.19
N GLY A 157 -10.31 -12.58 3.86
CA GLY A 157 -10.99 -11.53 3.10
C GLY A 157 -10.10 -10.36 2.72
N ASP A 158 -10.74 -9.31 2.20
CA ASP A 158 -10.05 -8.12 1.70
C ASP A 158 -9.38 -7.36 2.85
N ALA A 159 -8.18 -6.87 2.57
CA ALA A 159 -7.40 -6.02 3.46
C ALA A 159 -6.90 -4.79 2.71
N ASN A 160 -6.80 -3.69 3.44
CA ASN A 160 -6.30 -2.42 2.92
C ASN A 160 -5.20 -1.98 3.87
N ILE A 161 -4.05 -1.67 3.31
CA ILE A 161 -2.84 -1.29 4.04
C ILE A 161 -2.41 0.07 3.57
N GLY A 162 -2.00 0.90 4.51
CA GLY A 162 -1.38 2.17 4.21
C GLY A 162 -0.15 2.41 5.07
N ALA A 163 0.73 3.26 4.57
CA ALA A 163 1.89 3.72 5.29
C ALA A 163 2.03 5.23 5.17
N TRP A 164 2.24 5.84 6.32
CA TRP A 164 2.67 7.21 6.42
C TRP A 164 4.17 7.31 6.63
N PHE A 165 4.77 8.24 5.90
CA PHE A 165 6.12 8.72 6.09
C PHE A 165 6.04 10.19 6.51
N PHE A 166 6.30 10.46 7.79
CA PHE A 166 6.14 11.78 8.37
C PHE A 166 7.49 12.49 8.47
N GLN A 167 7.51 13.78 8.18
CA GLN A 167 8.67 14.63 8.41
C GLN A 167 8.89 14.90 9.91
N GLN A 168 7.82 14.88 10.71
CA GLN A 168 7.90 14.96 12.18
C GLN A 168 8.06 13.58 12.82
N ASN A 169 8.50 13.57 14.09
CA ASN A 169 8.49 12.36 14.92
C ASN A 169 7.10 12.19 15.55
N VAL A 170 6.24 11.40 14.89
CA VAL A 170 4.89 11.12 15.36
C VAL A 170 4.94 10.01 16.41
N THR A 171 4.33 10.25 17.58
CA THR A 171 4.38 9.31 18.71
C THR A 171 3.05 9.24 19.43
N LEU A 172 2.88 8.22 20.28
CA LEU A 172 1.67 8.02 21.05
C LEU A 172 1.78 8.67 22.43
N ASN A 173 0.72 9.35 22.84
CA ASN A 173 0.55 9.86 24.19
C ASN A 173 -0.21 8.85 25.05
N SER A 174 0.12 8.75 26.34
CA SER A 174 -0.53 7.85 27.29
C SER A 174 -2.03 8.11 27.51
N ASN A 175 -2.56 9.24 27.04
CA ASN A 175 -3.96 9.62 27.13
C ASN A 175 -4.82 9.18 25.93
N GLY A 176 -4.32 8.32 25.04
CA GLY A 176 -5.06 7.85 23.87
C GLY A 176 -5.07 8.83 22.70
N THR A 177 -4.09 9.75 22.64
CA THR A 177 -3.89 10.71 21.53
C THR A 177 -2.51 10.53 20.90
N PHE A 178 -2.26 11.25 19.82
CA PHE A 178 -0.97 11.31 19.15
C PHE A 178 -0.26 12.65 19.41
N SER A 179 1.06 12.63 19.36
CA SER A 179 1.93 13.80 19.34
C SER A 179 2.50 13.98 17.93
N GLY A 180 2.51 15.22 17.46
CA GLY A 180 2.88 15.58 16.09
C GLY A 180 1.69 16.18 15.33
N VAL A 181 1.99 16.79 14.19
CA VAL A 181 1.02 17.26 13.21
C VAL A 181 1.52 16.91 11.82
N HIS A 182 0.60 16.77 10.88
CA HIS A 182 1.00 16.69 9.50
C HIS A 182 1.66 18.00 9.03
N VAL A 183 2.64 17.86 8.16
CA VAL A 183 3.24 18.97 7.43
C VAL A 183 3.16 18.70 5.94
N ASN A 184 3.06 19.77 5.13
CA ASN A 184 2.99 19.62 3.68
C ASN A 184 4.18 18.78 3.18
N HIS A 185 3.90 17.84 2.28
CA HIS A 185 4.82 16.84 1.74
C HIS A 185 5.09 15.61 2.63
N ASP A 186 4.39 15.42 3.76
CA ASP A 186 4.27 14.07 4.34
C ASP A 186 3.69 13.12 3.31
N VAL A 187 4.16 11.88 3.23
CA VAL A 187 3.79 10.94 2.17
C VAL A 187 2.91 9.83 2.71
N PHE A 188 1.81 9.56 2.01
CA PHE A 188 0.92 8.44 2.27
C PHE A 188 0.91 7.49 1.09
N LEU A 189 1.27 6.22 1.32
CA LEU A 189 1.18 5.15 0.35
C LEU A 189 0.05 4.21 0.77
N VAL A 190 -0.86 3.86 -0.13
CA VAL A 190 -2.00 2.99 0.21
C VAL A 190 -2.29 2.00 -0.90
N SER A 191 -2.62 0.78 -0.50
CA SER A 191 -3.01 -0.29 -1.40
C SER A 191 -4.17 -1.12 -0.84
N ALA A 192 -4.90 -1.78 -1.73
CA ALA A 192 -5.93 -2.74 -1.39
C ALA A 192 -5.66 -4.09 -2.04
N PHE A 193 -5.84 -5.14 -1.24
CA PHE A 193 -5.70 -6.52 -1.67
C PHE A 193 -7.04 -7.21 -1.58
N VAL A 194 -7.48 -7.76 -2.71
CA VAL A 194 -8.73 -8.52 -2.81
C VAL A 194 -8.44 -10.01 -2.76
N ASN A 195 -9.32 -10.78 -2.11
CA ASN A 195 -9.33 -12.26 -2.16
C ASN A 195 -8.02 -12.97 -1.77
N GLY A 196 -7.28 -12.47 -0.77
CA GLY A 196 -6.12 -13.20 -0.22
C GLY A 196 -4.80 -12.99 -0.95
N GLY A 197 -4.68 -11.95 -1.78
CA GLY A 197 -3.39 -11.46 -2.26
C GLY A 197 -3.27 -11.32 -3.78
N GLY A 198 -2.11 -10.84 -4.23
CA GLY A 198 -1.73 -10.64 -5.63
C GLY A 198 -0.95 -9.34 -5.84
N THR A 199 -0.66 -9.01 -7.11
CA THR A 199 -0.18 -7.67 -7.48
C THR A 199 -1.30 -6.66 -7.23
N ALA A 200 -1.02 -5.62 -6.44
CA ALA A 200 -1.97 -4.55 -6.18
C ALA A 200 -1.46 -3.20 -6.67
N VAL A 201 -2.40 -2.28 -6.85
CA VAL A 201 -2.07 -0.89 -7.15
C VAL A 201 -1.70 -0.21 -5.85
N LEU A 202 -0.46 0.29 -5.77
CA LEU A 202 -0.05 1.21 -4.71
C LEU A 202 -0.28 2.64 -5.20
N THR A 203 -1.04 3.41 -4.44
CA THR A 203 -1.31 4.82 -4.75
C THR A 203 -0.58 5.70 -3.76
N ALA A 204 0.15 6.68 -4.26
CA ALA A 204 0.87 7.66 -3.46
C ALA A 204 0.11 8.99 -3.41
N TYR A 205 0.04 9.55 -2.21
CA TYR A 205 -0.46 10.89 -1.91
C TYR A 205 0.57 11.67 -1.11
N GLU A 206 0.45 12.99 -1.13
CA GLU A 206 1.10 13.85 -0.14
C GLU A 206 0.06 14.59 0.70
N TRP A 207 0.46 14.95 1.92
CA TRP A 207 -0.23 15.94 2.70
C TRP A 207 -0.06 17.33 2.07
N ASP A 208 -1.17 18.01 1.84
CA ASP A 208 -1.22 19.36 1.32
C ASP A 208 -2.44 20.10 1.88
N ASN A 209 -2.20 20.97 2.86
CA ASN A 209 -3.24 21.76 3.52
C ASN A 209 -4.01 22.71 2.59
N SER A 210 -3.55 22.94 1.36
CA SER A 210 -4.29 23.71 0.35
C SER A 210 -5.40 22.90 -0.30
N CYS A 211 -5.37 21.57 -0.16
CA CYS A 211 -6.44 20.70 -0.64
C CYS A 211 -7.63 20.72 0.31
N LEU A 212 -8.65 21.50 -0.05
CA LEU A 212 -9.86 21.62 0.78
C LEU A 212 -10.88 20.50 0.51
N LYS A 213 -10.83 19.88 -0.67
CA LYS A 213 -11.71 18.78 -1.09
C LYS A 213 -11.12 18.00 -2.27
N GLY A 214 -11.54 16.75 -2.41
CA GLY A 214 -11.25 15.94 -3.58
C GLY A 214 -12.02 16.34 -4.84
N VAL A 215 -11.43 16.07 -6.00
CA VAL A 215 -12.14 16.02 -7.28
C VAL A 215 -12.36 14.58 -7.73
N LYS A 216 -13.32 14.35 -8.61
CA LYS A 216 -13.55 13.01 -9.17
C LYS A 216 -12.43 12.63 -10.12
N SER A 217 -11.82 11.46 -9.91
CA SER A 217 -10.74 10.93 -10.75
C SER A 217 -9.59 11.93 -10.93
N PRO A 218 -8.96 12.37 -9.82
CA PRO A 218 -7.90 13.36 -9.87
C PRO A 218 -6.73 12.81 -10.70
N PRO A 219 -6.17 13.57 -11.67
CA PRO A 219 -4.84 13.28 -12.19
C PRO A 219 -3.78 13.63 -11.12
N PRO A 220 -2.55 13.09 -11.25
CA PRO A 220 -1.41 13.52 -10.44
C PRO A 220 -1.31 15.05 -10.36
N GLY A 221 -1.06 15.56 -9.16
CA GLY A 221 -1.01 16.99 -8.88
C GLY A 221 -2.36 17.64 -8.54
N GLN A 222 -3.49 16.92 -8.55
CA GLN A 222 -4.77 17.45 -8.08
C GLN A 222 -5.16 16.91 -6.70
N CYS A 223 -6.00 17.67 -5.99
CA CYS A 223 -6.56 17.26 -4.71
C CYS A 223 -7.46 16.05 -4.87
N ALA A 224 -7.09 14.96 -4.22
CA ALA A 224 -7.85 13.72 -4.19
C ALA A 224 -8.83 13.66 -3.03
N GLU A 225 -8.49 14.33 -1.93
CA GLU A 225 -9.35 14.51 -0.76
C GLU A 225 -8.93 15.78 -0.01
N THR A 226 -9.67 16.17 1.03
CA THR A 226 -9.18 17.14 2.02
C THR A 226 -7.78 16.75 2.50
N ASN A 227 -6.86 17.71 2.52
CA ASN A 227 -5.46 17.59 2.87
C ASN A 227 -4.63 16.59 2.05
N LEU A 228 -5.18 15.95 1.01
CA LEU A 228 -4.46 14.94 0.23
C LEU A 228 -4.42 15.29 -1.25
N ARG A 229 -3.20 15.50 -1.76
CA ARG A 229 -2.93 15.64 -3.20
C ARG A 229 -2.46 14.31 -3.77
N LEU A 230 -2.98 13.92 -4.92
CA LEU A 230 -2.54 12.70 -5.60
C LEU A 230 -1.13 12.90 -6.17
N LEU A 231 -0.19 12.03 -5.80
CA LEU A 231 1.11 11.93 -6.47
C LEU A 231 1.06 10.94 -7.64
N GLY A 232 0.31 9.84 -7.50
CA GLY A 232 0.05 8.87 -8.57
C GLY A 232 0.43 7.42 -8.22
N SER A 233 0.44 6.55 -9.24
CA SER A 233 0.70 5.11 -9.10
C SER A 233 1.61 4.53 -10.20
N SER A 234 2.25 5.38 -11.02
CA SER A 234 3.04 4.93 -12.18
C SER A 234 4.48 4.54 -11.83
N ASN A 235 4.99 4.99 -10.68
CA ASN A 235 6.36 4.71 -10.21
C ASN A 235 6.33 3.99 -8.86
N THR A 236 5.41 3.05 -8.74
CA THR A 236 5.14 2.29 -7.52
C THR A 236 5.08 0.80 -7.83
N SER A 237 5.36 -0.04 -6.83
CA SER A 237 5.15 -1.49 -6.89
C SER A 237 4.49 -1.94 -5.60
N ALA A 238 3.64 -2.97 -5.67
CA ALA A 238 3.08 -3.63 -4.50
C ALA A 238 2.66 -5.06 -4.82
N ILE A 239 2.98 -5.96 -3.90
CA ILE A 239 2.67 -7.38 -4.01
C ILE A 239 2.45 -7.98 -2.62
N THR A 240 1.77 -9.12 -2.60
CA THR A 240 1.73 -10.01 -1.43
C THR A 240 2.31 -11.36 -1.80
N ASN A 241 2.76 -12.11 -0.80
CA ASN A 241 3.25 -13.46 -1.02
C ASN A 241 2.19 -14.38 -1.65
N SER A 242 2.59 -15.08 -2.71
CA SER A 242 1.74 -16.05 -3.43
C SER A 242 1.93 -17.49 -2.94
N SER A 243 2.96 -17.72 -2.11
CA SER A 243 3.27 -18.98 -1.44
C SER A 243 3.53 -18.71 0.05
N PRO A 244 3.33 -19.70 0.95
CA PRO A 244 3.72 -19.54 2.34
C PRO A 244 5.21 -19.25 2.48
N ILE A 245 5.57 -18.36 3.40
CA ILE A 245 6.95 -18.03 3.77
C ILE A 245 7.25 -18.75 5.09
N SER A 246 8.41 -19.38 5.22
CA SER A 246 8.79 -20.16 6.43
C SER A 246 10.27 -20.01 6.79
N ASN A 247 10.85 -18.94 6.29
CA ASN A 247 12.26 -18.62 6.23
C ASN A 247 12.49 -17.14 6.58
N GLU A 248 11.45 -16.46 7.05
CA GLU A 248 11.56 -15.19 7.75
C GLU A 248 12.40 -15.35 9.02
N ILE A 249 13.24 -14.35 9.30
CA ILE A 249 14.14 -14.37 10.48
C ILE A 249 13.44 -13.82 11.73
N TRP A 250 12.47 -12.93 11.58
CA TRP A 250 11.66 -12.41 12.68
C TRP A 250 10.61 -13.42 13.12
N SER A 251 10.17 -13.32 14.37
CA SER A 251 9.10 -14.20 14.87
C SER A 251 7.78 -13.88 14.16
N TYR A 252 7.04 -14.90 13.74
CA TYR A 252 5.68 -14.72 13.22
C TYR A 252 4.69 -15.63 13.93
N LEU A 253 3.51 -15.08 14.26
CA LEU A 253 2.41 -15.82 14.85
C LEU A 253 1.14 -15.63 14.01
N ALA A 254 0.76 -16.66 13.25
CA ALA A 254 -0.51 -16.68 12.53
C ALA A 254 -1.66 -17.11 13.44
N LYS A 255 -2.86 -16.53 13.25
CA LYS A 255 -4.11 -17.08 13.83
C LYS A 255 -4.63 -18.28 13.05
N PHE A 256 -4.53 -18.23 11.72
CA PHE A 256 -5.05 -19.23 10.80
C PHE A 256 -4.07 -19.48 9.64
N GLY A 257 -4.00 -20.72 9.14
CA GLY A 257 -3.29 -21.05 7.89
C GLY A 257 -1.76 -21.11 7.96
N GLY A 258 -1.16 -20.91 9.14
CA GLY A 258 0.28 -21.04 9.39
C GLY A 258 0.58 -21.79 10.69
N SER A 259 1.85 -22.08 10.92
CA SER A 259 2.43 -22.44 12.22
C SER A 259 3.17 -21.24 12.82
N THR A 260 3.72 -21.36 14.03
CA THR A 260 4.77 -20.45 14.49
C THR A 260 5.85 -20.35 13.41
N ASN A 261 6.23 -19.14 13.01
CA ASN A 261 7.20 -18.87 11.95
C ASN A 261 6.80 -19.44 10.58
N THR A 262 5.54 -19.22 10.20
CA THR A 262 5.12 -19.40 8.81
C THR A 262 4.07 -18.37 8.43
N ILE A 263 4.42 -17.44 7.54
CA ILE A 263 3.48 -16.45 7.01
C ILE A 263 2.62 -17.12 5.92
N PRO A 264 1.28 -17.18 6.07
CA PRO A 264 0.40 -17.79 5.08
C PRO A 264 0.35 -16.95 3.80
N VAL A 265 -0.16 -17.54 2.70
CA VAL A 265 -0.41 -16.83 1.44
C VAL A 265 -1.26 -15.57 1.69
N GLY A 266 -0.82 -14.44 1.14
CA GLY A 266 -1.44 -13.14 1.35
C GLY A 266 -1.30 -12.59 2.78
N GLY A 267 -0.44 -13.19 3.60
CA GLY A 267 -0.14 -12.76 4.97
C GLY A 267 0.99 -11.75 5.04
N PHE A 268 1.84 -11.70 4.00
CA PHE A 268 2.95 -10.78 3.86
C PHE A 268 2.66 -9.79 2.73
N PHE A 269 2.95 -8.52 2.98
CA PHE A 269 2.84 -7.43 2.03
C PHE A 269 4.15 -6.68 1.92
N GLU A 270 4.42 -6.21 0.71
CA GLU A 270 5.48 -5.26 0.43
C GLU A 270 5.13 -4.35 -0.74
N GLY A 271 5.73 -3.18 -0.73
CA GLY A 271 5.59 -2.22 -1.80
C GLY A 271 6.62 -1.11 -1.69
N GLY A 272 6.66 -0.26 -2.72
CA GLY A 272 7.59 0.85 -2.76
C GLY A 272 7.20 1.90 -3.78
N ALA A 273 7.85 3.06 -3.68
CA ALA A 273 7.59 4.22 -4.49
C ALA A 273 8.86 5.01 -4.76
N ASP A 274 9.11 5.36 -6.02
CA ASP A 274 10.09 6.41 -6.37
C ASP A 274 9.44 7.78 -6.17
N LEU A 275 9.69 8.35 -4.99
CA LEU A 275 9.11 9.62 -4.57
C LEU A 275 9.62 10.77 -5.44
N THR A 276 10.87 10.72 -5.90
CA THR A 276 11.41 11.78 -6.76
C THR A 276 10.64 11.85 -8.07
N ALA A 277 10.38 10.71 -8.70
CA ALA A 277 9.58 10.67 -9.92
C ALA A 277 8.12 11.11 -9.69
N LEU A 278 7.51 10.69 -8.58
CA LEU A 278 6.12 11.00 -8.24
C LEU A 278 5.92 12.49 -7.89
N PHE A 279 6.84 13.10 -7.14
CA PHE A 279 6.79 14.52 -6.82
C PHE A 279 7.01 15.39 -8.07
N ALA A 280 7.95 15.00 -8.94
CA ALA A 280 8.18 15.68 -10.22
C ALA A 280 6.95 15.59 -11.14
N ALA A 281 6.31 14.42 -11.24
CA ALA A 281 5.14 14.20 -12.09
C ALA A 281 3.89 14.97 -11.61
N SER A 282 3.74 15.16 -10.30
CA SER A 282 2.62 15.88 -9.69
C SER A 282 2.85 17.39 -9.55
N GLY A 283 4.09 17.85 -9.71
CA GLY A 283 4.47 19.24 -9.47
C GLY A 283 4.53 19.60 -7.98
N ALA A 284 4.65 18.60 -7.10
CA ALA A 284 4.74 18.77 -5.65
C ALA A 284 6.09 19.35 -5.17
N GLY A 285 7.11 19.38 -6.04
CA GLY A 285 8.41 19.95 -5.73
C GLY A 285 9.44 18.87 -5.35
N ASP A 286 10.25 19.15 -4.32
CA ASP A 286 11.29 18.22 -3.87
C ASP A 286 10.78 17.30 -2.76
N VAL A 287 11.25 16.06 -2.78
CA VAL A 287 10.93 15.07 -1.73
C VAL A 287 11.61 15.46 -0.41
N PRO A 288 10.86 15.59 0.70
CA PRO A 288 11.43 15.96 1.99
C PRO A 288 12.18 14.80 2.67
N CYS A 289 12.78 15.07 3.83
CA CYS A 289 13.31 14.04 4.72
C CYS A 289 12.23 13.58 5.70
N PHE A 290 12.13 12.28 5.95
CA PHE A 290 11.19 11.71 6.92
C PHE A 290 11.89 11.36 8.24
N SER A 291 11.18 11.55 9.35
CA SER A 291 11.66 11.24 10.70
C SER A 291 10.93 10.06 11.34
N SER A 292 9.71 9.74 10.91
CA SER A 292 8.95 8.60 11.44
C SER A 292 8.08 7.93 10.39
N PHE A 293 7.69 6.70 10.68
CA PHE A 293 6.89 5.81 9.83
C PHE A 293 5.76 5.22 10.66
N MET A 294 4.60 5.03 10.03
CA MET A 294 3.48 4.30 10.60
C MET A 294 2.86 3.43 9.51
N LEU A 295 2.70 2.14 9.80
CA LEU A 295 1.89 1.24 9.00
C LEU A 295 0.50 1.18 9.63
N GLU A 296 -0.54 1.19 8.82
CA GLU A 296 -1.93 1.12 9.27
C GLU A 296 -2.77 0.17 8.43
N THR A 297 -3.87 -0.32 9.03
CA THR A 297 -4.95 -0.95 8.27
C THR A 297 -6.24 -0.15 8.30
N ARG A 298 -7.03 -0.33 7.24
CA ARG A 298 -8.23 0.47 7.00
C ARG A 298 -9.37 -0.29 6.38
N SER A 299 -10.56 0.28 6.52
CA SER A 299 -11.81 -0.32 6.04
C SER A 299 -11.96 -0.38 4.50
N SER A 300 -11.19 0.39 3.73
CA SER A 300 -11.15 0.36 2.26
C SER A 300 -9.94 1.16 1.73
N GLN A 301 -9.58 1.04 0.44
CA GLN A 301 -8.55 1.90 -0.16
C GLN A 301 -8.89 3.41 -0.18
N GLU A 302 -10.15 3.80 0.00
CA GLU A 302 -10.56 5.20 -0.07
C GLU A 302 -9.83 6.02 0.99
N PRO A 303 -9.19 7.16 0.66
CA PRO A 303 -8.42 7.94 1.64
C PRO A 303 -9.23 8.30 2.89
N SER A 304 -10.53 8.56 2.79
CA SER A 304 -11.39 8.88 3.93
C SER A 304 -11.94 7.68 4.72
N ALA A 305 -11.43 6.46 4.47
CA ALA A 305 -11.77 5.26 5.21
C ALA A 305 -11.38 5.37 6.69
N VAL A 306 -12.10 4.65 7.54
CA VAL A 306 -11.80 4.60 8.98
C VAL A 306 -10.59 3.68 9.19
N LEU A 307 -9.59 4.22 9.90
CA LEU A 307 -8.38 3.52 10.36
C LEU A 307 -8.73 2.45 11.41
N LYS A 308 -7.91 1.39 11.50
CA LYS A 308 -8.15 0.21 12.33
C LYS A 308 -6.99 -0.08 13.27
N ASP A 309 -5.89 -0.59 12.76
CA ASP A 309 -4.66 -0.90 13.51
C ASP A 309 -3.58 0.12 13.16
#